data_AF-A0AAI8SRU6-F1
#
_entry.id   AF-A0AAI8SRU6-F1
#
_cell.length_a   1.000
_cell.length_b   1.000
_cell.length_c   1.000
_cell.angle_alpha   90.00
_cell.angle_beta   90.00
_cell.angle_gamma   90.00
#
_symmetry.space_group_name_H-M   'P 1'
#
loop_
_entity.id
_entity.type
_entity.pdbx_description
1 polymer ?
#
loop_
_entity_poly.entity_id
_entity_poly.type
_entity_poly.pdbx_seq_one_letter_code
_entity_poly.pdbx_strand_id
1 'polypeptide(L)'
;MHDVGPPEDRYAMWDAAYVLGSLSAAQRREFEQHMAHCRGCREAVADISGVPALLSRLDHDEVAAIDEAGPAPQLSAELLPSLLTAVRRRAGAAGWRPGWHRLPRRRCWPSACSSASRGGRRLRRGR
;
A
#
# COMPACT_ATOMS: atom_id res chain seq x y z
N MET A 1 2.07 -20.11 7.16
CA MET A 1 1.00 -19.99 8.16
C MET A 1 0.15 -18.80 7.73
N HIS A 2 -0.80 -19.04 6.82
CA HIS A 2 -1.69 -17.98 6.35
C HIS A 2 -2.77 -17.81 7.42
N ASP A 3 -2.76 -16.66 8.07
CA ASP A 3 -3.85 -16.18 8.89
C ASP A 3 -5.04 -15.94 7.93
N VAL A 4 -5.94 -16.91 7.84
CA VAL A 4 -7.20 -16.75 7.11
C VAL A 4 -8.01 -15.78 7.94
N GLY A 5 -8.16 -14.56 7.41
CA GLY A 5 -8.89 -13.47 8.03
C GLY A 5 -10.35 -13.83 8.37
N PRO A 6 -11.04 -12.94 9.11
CA PRO A 6 -12.41 -13.18 9.59
C PRO A 6 -13.35 -13.58 8.45
N PRO A 7 -14.41 -14.37 8.74
CA PRO A 7 -15.23 -15.06 7.75
C PRO A 7 -15.56 -14.15 6.57
N GLU A 8 -15.04 -14.53 5.41
CA GLU A 8 -15.18 -13.86 4.13
C GLU A 8 -16.63 -13.37 3.95
N ASP A 9 -16.84 -12.07 4.14
CA ASP A 9 -18.01 -11.44 3.56
C ASP A 9 -17.87 -11.65 2.06
N ARG A 10 -18.82 -12.34 1.42
CA ARG A 10 -18.81 -12.61 -0.02
C ARG A 10 -18.58 -11.35 -0.86
N TYR A 11 -18.91 -10.18 -0.32
CA TYR A 11 -18.71 -8.88 -0.94
C TYR A 11 -17.27 -8.37 -0.89
N ALA A 12 -16.42 -8.87 0.02
CA ALA A 12 -15.02 -8.45 0.15
C ALA A 12 -14.22 -8.69 -1.14
N MET A 13 -14.53 -9.76 -1.88
CA MET A 13 -13.87 -10.12 -3.14
C MET A 13 -14.50 -9.47 -4.37
N TRP A 14 -15.52 -8.61 -4.21
CA TRP A 14 -16.26 -8.02 -5.34
C TRP A 14 -15.76 -6.64 -5.75
N ASP A 15 -14.86 -6.02 -4.98
CA ASP A 15 -14.31 -4.69 -5.22
C ASP A 15 -13.65 -4.58 -6.61
N ALA A 16 -12.74 -5.49 -6.95
CA ALA A 16 -12.05 -5.51 -8.24
C ALA A 16 -13.02 -5.77 -9.39
N ALA A 17 -13.93 -6.72 -9.24
CA ALA A 17 -14.95 -7.02 -10.25
C ALA A 17 -15.91 -5.85 -10.47
N TYR A 18 -16.23 -5.08 -9.42
CA TYR A 18 -17.05 -3.88 -9.51
C TYR A 18 -16.32 -2.79 -10.32
N VAL A 19 -15.07 -2.50 -9.96
CA VAL A 19 -14.25 -1.45 -10.57
C VAL A 19 -13.89 -1.76 -12.03
N LEU A 20 -13.58 -3.02 -12.35
CA LEU A 20 -13.30 -3.47 -13.71
C LEU A 20 -14.58 -3.72 -14.54
N GLY A 21 -15.75 -3.54 -13.94
CA GLY A 21 -17.02 -3.68 -14.63
C GLY A 21 -17.46 -5.11 -14.93
N SER A 22 -16.81 -6.11 -14.34
CA SER A 22 -17.03 -7.55 -14.59
C SER A 22 -18.25 -8.14 -13.85
N LEU A 23 -18.87 -7.39 -12.93
CA LEU A 23 -20.12 -7.82 -12.30
C LEU A 23 -21.31 -7.74 -13.26
N SER A 24 -22.21 -8.72 -13.18
CA SER A 24 -23.52 -8.62 -13.83
C SER A 24 -24.32 -7.44 -13.28
N ALA A 25 -25.34 -6.97 -14.02
CA ALA A 25 -26.18 -5.87 -13.58
C ALA A 25 -26.88 -6.13 -12.23
N ALA A 26 -27.26 -7.39 -11.95
CA ALA A 26 -27.87 -7.78 -10.69
C ALA A 26 -26.85 -7.71 -9.54
N GLN A 27 -25.65 -8.29 -9.73
CA GLN A 27 -24.58 -8.25 -8.73
C GLN A 27 -24.11 -6.82 -8.46
N ARG A 28 -24.03 -5.96 -9.47
CA ARG A 28 -23.67 -4.54 -9.30
C ARG A 28 -24.63 -3.83 -8.34
N ARG A 29 -25.95 -3.98 -8.57
CA ARG A 29 -26.99 -3.37 -7.71
C ARG A 29 -26.92 -3.91 -6.28
N GLU A 30 -26.73 -5.22 -6.14
CA GLU A 30 -26.59 -5.87 -4.84
C GLU A 30 -25.37 -5.32 -4.08
N PHE A 31 -24.23 -5.19 -4.76
CA PHE A 31 -23.02 -4.66 -4.17
C PHE A 31 -23.15 -3.18 -3.79
N GLU A 32 -23.81 -2.37 -4.61
CA GLU A 32 -24.10 -0.96 -4.29
C GLU A 32 -24.98 -0.82 -3.05
N GLN A 33 -25.97 -1.70 -2.89
CA GLN A 33 -26.81 -1.74 -1.70
C GLN A 33 -26.02 -2.13 -0.44
N HIS A 34 -25.07 -3.06 -0.57
CA HIS A 34 -24.15 -3.41 0.51
C HIS A 34 -23.21 -2.23 0.86
N MET A 35 -22.61 -1.60 -0.16
CA MET A 35 -21.72 -0.46 -0.02
C MET A 35 -22.38 0.74 0.65
N ALA A 36 -23.69 0.89 0.61
CA ALA A 36 -24.39 1.94 1.37
C ALA A 36 -24.17 1.80 2.89
N HIS A 37 -24.00 0.56 3.38
CA HIS A 37 -23.94 0.25 4.81
C HIS A 37 -22.56 -0.23 5.27
N CYS A 38 -21.69 -0.67 4.35
CA CYS A 38 -20.36 -1.18 4.66
C CYS A 38 -19.26 -0.19 4.29
N ARG A 39 -18.59 0.38 5.30
CA ARG A 39 -17.44 1.27 5.08
C ARG A 39 -16.23 0.53 4.49
N GLY A 40 -15.97 -0.70 4.90
CA GLY A 40 -14.82 -1.49 4.44
C GLY A 40 -14.85 -1.73 2.93
N CYS A 41 -16.01 -2.08 2.37
CA CYS A 41 -16.16 -2.25 0.91
C CYS A 41 -16.01 -0.92 0.15
N ARG A 42 -16.44 0.22 0.72
CA ARG A 42 -16.20 1.54 0.10
C ARG A 42 -14.72 1.91 0.10
N GLU A 43 -14.02 1.63 1.20
CA GLU A 43 -12.57 1.85 1.32
C GLU A 43 -11.81 0.95 0.32
N ALA A 44 -12.16 -0.35 0.22
CA ALA A 44 -11.58 -1.27 -0.73
C ALA A 44 -11.73 -0.82 -2.20
N VAL A 45 -12.94 -0.38 -2.60
CA VAL A 45 -13.16 0.19 -3.94
C VAL A 45 -12.34 1.47 -4.15
N ALA A 46 -12.25 2.34 -3.15
CA ALA A 46 -11.47 3.57 -3.25
C ALA A 46 -9.99 3.29 -3.48
N ASP A 47 -9.43 2.29 -2.80
CA ASP A 47 -8.02 1.88 -2.91
C ASP A 47 -7.62 1.48 -4.34
N ILE A 48 -8.55 0.89 -5.11
CA ILE A 48 -8.28 0.40 -6.48
C ILE A 48 -8.95 1.22 -7.58
N SER A 49 -9.69 2.29 -7.25
CA SER A 49 -10.43 3.12 -8.20
C SER A 49 -9.57 3.78 -9.30
N GLY A 50 -8.26 3.94 -9.05
CA GLY A 50 -7.30 4.46 -10.02
C GLY A 50 -6.78 3.43 -11.04
N VAL A 51 -6.97 2.13 -10.77
CA VAL A 51 -6.43 1.04 -11.63
C VAL A 51 -6.98 1.09 -13.05
N PRO A 52 -8.30 1.29 -13.30
CA PRO A 52 -8.81 1.36 -14.68
C PRO A 52 -8.15 2.43 -15.54
N ALA A 53 -7.77 3.58 -14.96
CA ALA A 53 -7.08 4.65 -15.67
C ALA A 53 -5.61 4.29 -16.01
N LEU A 54 -4.98 3.41 -15.23
CA LEU A 54 -3.67 2.85 -15.57
C LEU A 54 -3.82 1.83 -16.71
N LEU A 55 -4.83 0.96 -16.63
CA LEU A 55 -5.11 -0.04 -17.65
C LEU A 55 -5.50 0.57 -19.00
N SER A 56 -6.17 1.73 -19.02
CA SER A 56 -6.54 2.42 -20.26
C SER A 56 -5.35 2.97 -21.05
N ARG A 57 -4.13 2.91 -20.51
CA ARG A 57 -2.91 3.31 -21.21
C ARG A 57 -2.35 2.21 -22.09
N LEU A 58 -2.83 0.97 -21.92
CA LEU A 58 -2.44 -0.16 -22.73
C LEU A 58 -3.30 -0.21 -23.99
N ASP A 59 -2.66 -0.36 -25.14
CA ASP A 59 -3.35 -0.69 -26.38
C ASP A 59 -3.56 -2.21 -26.55
N HIS A 60 -4.33 -2.60 -27.56
CA HIS A 60 -4.68 -4.01 -27.78
C HIS A 60 -3.46 -4.87 -28.14
N ASP A 61 -2.48 -4.31 -28.86
CA ASP A 61 -1.28 -5.04 -29.27
C ASP A 61 -0.36 -5.26 -28.07
N GLU A 62 -0.24 -4.26 -27.19
CA GLU A 62 0.46 -4.39 -25.89
C GLU A 62 -0.20 -5.45 -25.00
N VAL A 63 -1.53 -5.49 -24.94
CA VAL A 63 -2.25 -6.53 -24.18
C VAL A 63 -2.02 -7.91 -24.77
N ALA A 64 -2.07 -8.06 -26.10
CA ALA A 64 -1.79 -9.34 -26.76
C ALA A 64 -0.34 -9.81 -26.52
N ALA A 65 0.63 -8.89 -26.51
CA ALA A 65 2.02 -9.21 -26.24
C ALA A 65 2.28 -9.74 -24.81
N ILE A 66 1.43 -9.39 -23.83
CA ILE A 66 1.54 -9.91 -22.46
C ILE A 66 1.28 -11.41 -22.41
N ASP A 67 0.31 -11.91 -23.18
CA ASP A 67 -0.04 -13.33 -23.20
C ASP A 67 1.08 -14.17 -23.85
N GLU A 68 1.71 -13.62 -24.89
CA GLU A 68 2.82 -14.24 -25.63
C GLU A 68 4.16 -14.22 -24.87
N ALA A 69 4.35 -13.28 -23.94
CA ALA A 69 5.61 -13.11 -23.21
C ALA A 69 5.95 -14.27 -22.24
N GLY A 70 5.01 -15.18 -22.01
CA GLY A 70 5.18 -16.30 -21.08
C GLY A 70 5.31 -15.83 -19.62
N PRO A 71 5.62 -16.74 -18.67
CA PRO A 71 5.78 -16.39 -17.27
C PRO A 71 6.86 -15.30 -17.11
N ALA A 72 6.57 -14.30 -16.28
CA ALA A 72 7.54 -13.27 -15.95
C ALA A 72 8.88 -13.92 -15.56
N PRO A 73 10.02 -13.42 -16.06
CA PRO A 73 11.31 -14.00 -15.74
C PRO A 73 11.48 -14.04 -14.22
N GLN A 74 11.78 -15.23 -13.67
CA GLN A 74 12.07 -15.37 -12.24
C GLN A 74 13.18 -14.40 -11.84
N LEU A 75 12.81 -13.34 -11.11
CA LEU A 75 13.76 -12.41 -10.54
C LEU A 75 14.60 -13.18 -9.52
N SER A 76 15.92 -13.16 -9.71
CA SER A 76 16.83 -13.80 -8.77
C SER A 76 16.74 -13.11 -7.41
N ALA A 77 16.85 -13.89 -6.33
CA ALA A 77 16.86 -13.35 -4.96
C ALA A 77 17.97 -12.28 -4.75
N GLU A 78 19.03 -12.34 -5.56
CA GLU A 78 20.16 -11.41 -5.56
C GLU A 78 19.89 -10.09 -6.29
N LEU A 79 18.80 -9.96 -7.04
CA LEU A 79 18.48 -8.74 -7.79
C LEU A 79 18.29 -7.54 -6.86
N LEU A 80 17.52 -7.68 -5.78
CA LEU A 80 17.28 -6.59 -4.84
C LEU A 80 18.55 -6.19 -4.08
N PRO A 81 19.31 -7.11 -3.45
CA PRO A 81 20.60 -6.77 -2.83
C PRO A 81 21.59 -6.10 -3.78
N SER A 82 21.69 -6.58 -5.03
CA SER A 82 22.61 -6.04 -6.02
C SER A 82 22.19 -4.63 -6.51
N LEU A 83 20.90 -4.39 -6.73
CA LEU A 83 20.37 -3.07 -7.07
C LEU A 83 20.59 -2.07 -5.93
N LEU A 84 20.32 -2.45 -4.68
CA LEU A 84 20.58 -1.59 -3.53
C LEU A 84 22.07 -1.25 -3.41
N THR A 85 22.95 -2.20 -3.68
CA THR A 85 24.40 -1.97 -3.71
C THR A 85 24.79 -1.01 -4.85
N ALA A 86 24.22 -1.17 -6.04
CA ALA A 86 24.46 -0.27 -7.17
C ALA A 86 23.98 1.17 -6.88
N VAL A 87 22.80 1.34 -6.29
CA VAL A 87 22.28 2.65 -5.88
C VAL A 87 23.17 3.29 -4.82
N ARG A 88 23.60 2.53 -3.80
CA ARG A 88 24.54 3.02 -2.77
C ARG A 88 25.88 3.45 -3.36
N ARG A 89 26.45 2.68 -4.30
CA ARG A 89 27.69 3.05 -5.00
C ARG A 89 27.51 4.35 -5.78
N ARG A 90 26.40 4.52 -6.49
CA ARG A 90 26.10 5.75 -7.23
C ARG A 90 25.93 6.95 -6.29
N ALA A 91 25.25 6.76 -5.16
CA ALA A 91 25.05 7.80 -4.15
C ALA A 91 26.30 8.13 -3.31
N GLY A 92 27.28 7.23 -3.25
CA GLY A 92 28.59 7.47 -2.62
C GLY A 92 29.62 8.07 -3.58
N ALA A 93 29.54 7.75 -4.88
CA ALA A 93 30.45 8.24 -5.91
C ALA A 93 30.11 9.66 -6.38
N ALA A 94 28.83 9.97 -6.57
CA ALA A 94 28.36 11.34 -6.60
C ALA A 94 28.18 11.74 -5.14
N GLY A 95 28.94 12.70 -4.61
CA GLY A 95 28.83 13.18 -3.24
C GLY A 95 27.46 13.78 -2.92
N TRP A 96 26.43 12.94 -2.88
CA TRP A 96 25.06 13.31 -2.63
C TRP A 96 24.97 13.54 -1.13
N ARG A 97 24.99 14.82 -0.75
CA ARG A 97 24.67 15.29 0.59
C ARG A 97 23.16 15.53 0.63
N PRO A 98 22.32 14.58 1.08
CA PRO A 98 20.92 14.88 1.27
C PRO A 98 20.82 15.93 2.39
N GLY A 99 20.31 17.13 2.06
CA GLY A 99 20.33 18.33 2.90
C GLY A 99 19.42 18.31 4.13
N TRP A 100 19.29 17.19 4.84
CA TRP A 100 18.47 17.07 6.06
C TRP A 100 19.26 17.29 7.37
N HIS A 101 20.60 17.39 7.33
CA HIS A 101 21.43 17.63 8.53
C HIS A 101 21.74 19.11 8.83
N ARG A 102 21.02 20.06 8.21
CA ARG A 102 21.05 21.50 8.59
C ARG A 102 19.65 22.03 8.91
N LEU A 103 18.85 21.25 9.65
CA LEU A 103 17.61 21.74 10.27
C LEU A 103 17.82 21.82 11.80
N PRO A 104 17.50 22.96 12.44
CA PRO A 104 17.61 23.10 13.88
C PRO A 104 16.65 22.11 14.58
N ARG A 105 17.14 21.53 15.67
CA ARG A 105 16.58 20.41 16.45
C ARG A 105 15.16 20.67 17.02
N ARG A 106 14.10 20.86 16.22
CA ARG A 106 12.70 20.91 16.70
C ARG A 106 11.68 20.46 15.65
N ARG A 107 11.68 19.16 15.32
CA ARG A 107 10.45 18.44 14.93
C ARG A 107 10.71 16.93 14.96
N CYS A 108 10.32 16.30 16.07
CA CYS A 108 10.06 14.87 16.11
C CYS A 108 8.91 14.57 15.14
N TRP A 109 9.08 13.55 14.31
CA TRP A 109 8.00 13.03 13.47
C TRP A 109 7.08 12.13 14.32
N PRO A 110 5.75 12.22 14.18
CA PRO A 110 4.80 11.55 15.05
C PRO A 110 4.58 10.09 14.62
N SER A 111 5.47 9.21 15.04
CA SER A 111 5.18 7.76 15.07
C SER A 111 6.03 6.98 16.08
N ALA A 112 7.06 7.60 16.68
CA ALA A 112 7.83 7.00 17.77
C ALA A 112 7.53 7.68 19.12
N CYS A 113 6.27 7.61 19.57
CA CYS A 113 5.90 8.00 20.94
C CYS A 113 4.62 7.30 21.41
N SER A 114 4.66 5.96 21.51
CA SER A 114 3.59 5.18 22.15
C SER A 114 4.17 4.25 23.20
N SER A 115 4.73 4.83 24.27
CA SER A 115 4.88 4.15 25.56
C SER A 115 5.18 5.15 26.69
N ALA A 116 4.27 6.11 26.89
CA ALA A 116 4.18 6.86 28.13
C ALA A 116 2.75 6.75 28.68
N SER A 117 2.50 5.77 29.55
CA SER A 117 1.41 5.89 30.52
C SER A 117 1.72 5.13 31.81
N ARG A 118 1.38 5.80 32.94
CA ARG A 118 1.53 5.43 34.37
C ARG A 118 2.93 5.68 34.96
N GLY A 119 3.11 6.55 35.94
CA GLY A 119 2.16 7.29 36.76
C GLY A 119 2.92 8.27 37.65
N GLY A 120 2.42 9.50 37.73
CA GLY A 120 2.89 10.47 38.69
C GLY A 120 2.32 10.19 40.08
N ARG A 121 3.14 10.42 41.11
CA ARG A 121 2.76 11.38 42.16
C ARG A 121 4.02 11.94 42.81
N ARG A 122 4.15 13.26 42.70
CA ARG A 122 4.97 14.10 43.57
C ARG A 122 4.41 13.97 44.98
N LEU A 123 5.27 14.11 45.99
CA LEU A 123 5.18 15.21 46.95
C LEU A 123 6.61 15.49 47.47
N ARG A 124 7.00 16.75 47.34
CA ARG A 124 8.29 17.32 47.75
C ARG A 124 8.16 17.86 49.18
N ARG A 125 9.26 17.70 49.94
CA ARG A 125 9.85 18.61 50.96
C ARG A 125 8.96 18.94 52.18
N GLY A 126 9.41 18.93 53.43
CA GLY A 126 10.73 18.81 54.03
C GLY A 126 10.73 19.64 55.32
N ARG A 127 11.42 19.16 56.36
CA ARG A 127 12.25 19.97 57.26
C ARG A 127 13.22 19.05 58.00
#